data_AF-A0A382XBN4-F1
#
_entry.id   AF-A0A382XBN4-F1
#
_cell.length_a   1.000
_cell.length_b   1.000
_cell.length_c   1.000
_cell.angle_alpha   90.00
_cell.angle_beta   90.00
_cell.angle_gamma   90.00
#
_symmetry.space_group_name_H-M   'P 1'
#
loop_
_entity.id
_entity.type
_entity.pdbx_description
1 polymer ?
#
loop_
_entity_poly.entity_id
_entity_poly.type
_entity_poly.pdbx_seq_one_letter_code
_entity_poly.pdbx_strand_id
1 'polypeptide(L)'
;VSFFPEFDPPDCNNCGQGYGDLEVDYQDTSEDFWRIIDEVKPSGIMTFSRGFNNNSWELESNVSNWVTWVADYTQPYFPTPSPPDDSVPNNHNRGTALPITLIEDALDNSDIDVNCYIDQNGNAGQFLSEFMGYHGMSYHQSSIDADNPCVLGGHIHVGGQLSVRTATDAAELTIETVITYLDNILIIPGDINDDEIINIQDIIQLINYILDDVEPNQDWLNLADMNDDGSINIQDIILIVEMILN
;
A
#
# COMPACT_ATOMS: atom_id res chain seq x y z
N VAL A 1 -9.55 4.95 -2.26
CA VAL A 1 -9.88 6.39 -2.12
C VAL A 1 -8.60 7.20 -2.10
N SER A 2 -8.64 8.51 -2.35
CA SER A 2 -7.44 9.37 -2.37
C SER A 2 -7.71 10.72 -1.72
N PHE A 3 -6.66 11.29 -1.15
CA PHE A 3 -6.64 12.56 -0.41
C PHE A 3 -5.38 13.32 -0.80
N PHE A 4 -5.48 14.66 -0.90
CA PHE A 4 -4.38 15.48 -1.40
C PHE A 4 -4.41 16.88 -0.77
N PRO A 5 -3.24 17.48 -0.53
CA PRO A 5 -3.18 18.92 -0.33
C PRO A 5 -3.62 19.65 -1.59
N GLU A 6 -4.28 20.79 -1.40
CA GLU A 6 -4.65 21.71 -2.47
C GLU A 6 -3.71 22.92 -2.48
N PHE A 7 -3.47 23.47 -3.68
CA PHE A 7 -2.57 24.61 -3.87
C PHE A 7 -3.22 25.66 -4.77
N ASP A 8 -2.99 26.94 -4.43
CA ASP A 8 -3.41 28.08 -5.26
C ASP A 8 -2.24 29.07 -5.42
N PRO A 9 -1.67 29.21 -6.63
CA PRO A 9 -2.03 28.50 -7.87
C PRO A 9 -1.58 27.04 -7.85
N PRO A 10 -2.29 26.13 -8.55
CA PRO A 10 -1.92 24.70 -8.59
C PRO A 10 -0.63 24.41 -9.38
N ASP A 11 -0.25 25.28 -10.32
CA ASP A 11 0.99 25.17 -11.09
C ASP A 11 2.07 26.09 -10.50
N CYS A 12 2.74 25.60 -9.46
CA CYS A 12 3.71 26.34 -8.66
C CYS A 12 5.10 25.68 -8.66
N ASN A 13 6.14 26.51 -8.74
CA ASN A 13 7.53 26.07 -8.56
C ASN A 13 7.92 25.95 -7.08
N ASN A 14 7.27 26.74 -6.22
CA ASN A 14 7.37 26.66 -4.78
C ASN A 14 5.97 26.90 -4.21
N CYS A 15 5.30 25.81 -3.84
CA CYS A 15 3.88 25.79 -3.53
C CYS A 15 3.57 26.17 -2.07
N GLY A 16 4.58 26.18 -1.20
CA GLY A 16 4.37 26.47 0.21
C GLY A 16 3.60 25.37 0.92
N GLN A 17 2.79 25.77 1.90
CA GLN A 17 2.00 24.88 2.76
C GLN A 17 0.82 24.24 2.03
N GLY A 18 0.17 24.95 1.10
CA GLY A 18 -1.12 24.51 0.57
C GLY A 18 -2.25 24.72 1.58
N TYR A 19 -3.33 23.96 1.41
CA TYR A 19 -4.51 23.92 2.28
C TYR A 19 -5.29 22.61 2.05
N GLY A 20 -6.27 22.33 2.91
CA GLY A 20 -7.11 21.12 2.80
C GLY A 20 -6.46 19.91 3.46
N ASP A 21 -6.93 18.71 3.12
CA ASP A 21 -6.43 17.49 3.75
C ASP A 21 -4.94 17.26 3.40
N LEU A 22 -4.13 16.90 4.39
CA LEU A 22 -2.70 16.58 4.22
C LEU A 22 -1.89 17.78 3.70
N GLU A 23 -2.21 18.99 4.14
CA GLU A 23 -1.39 20.17 3.85
C GLU A 23 0.05 20.00 4.34
N VAL A 24 1.00 20.74 3.76
CA VAL A 24 2.44 20.61 4.03
C VAL A 24 2.79 21.27 5.38
N ASP A 25 2.24 20.71 6.45
CA ASP A 25 2.38 21.05 7.86
C ASP A 25 2.41 19.75 8.68
N TYR A 26 3.41 19.59 9.54
CA TYR A 26 3.61 18.34 10.27
C TYR A 26 2.47 17.99 11.22
N GLN A 27 1.85 18.98 11.86
CA GLN A 27 0.81 18.72 12.85
C GLN A 27 -0.49 18.38 12.15
N ASP A 28 -0.87 19.20 11.16
CA ASP A 28 -2.08 18.99 10.39
C ASP A 28 -2.02 17.69 9.60
N THR A 29 -0.88 17.38 8.95
CA THR A 29 -0.67 16.09 8.28
C THR A 29 -0.92 14.90 9.22
N SER A 30 -0.44 14.94 10.46
CA SER A 30 -0.70 13.85 11.41
C SER A 30 -2.17 13.79 11.82
N GLU A 31 -2.80 14.93 12.10
CA GLU A 31 -4.22 15.00 12.47
C GLU A 31 -5.11 14.43 11.36
N ASP A 32 -4.86 14.83 10.11
CA ASP A 32 -5.58 14.33 8.95
C ASP A 32 -5.30 12.88 8.66
N PHE A 33 -4.04 12.46 8.70
CA PHE A 33 -3.68 11.07 8.43
C PHE A 33 -4.45 10.13 9.37
N TRP A 34 -4.42 10.37 10.68
CA TRP A 34 -5.08 9.49 11.63
C TRP A 34 -6.61 9.55 11.53
N ARG A 35 -7.18 10.73 11.25
CA ARG A 35 -8.61 10.86 10.94
C ARG A 35 -9.00 10.02 9.71
N ILE A 36 -8.24 10.12 8.62
CA ILE A 36 -8.47 9.36 7.39
C ILE A 36 -8.38 7.86 7.65
N ILE A 37 -7.38 7.42 8.42
CA ILE A 37 -7.22 6.01 8.79
C ILE A 37 -8.45 5.49 9.56
N ASP A 38 -8.93 6.22 10.56
CA ASP A 38 -10.10 5.83 11.36
C ASP A 38 -11.39 5.75 10.52
N GLU A 39 -11.53 6.64 9.54
CA GLU A 39 -12.69 6.70 8.65
C GLU A 39 -12.66 5.61 7.56
N VAL A 40 -11.50 5.43 6.91
CA VAL A 40 -11.36 4.57 5.73
C VAL A 40 -11.05 3.13 6.10
N LYS A 41 -10.24 2.90 7.13
CA LYS A 41 -9.72 1.57 7.54
C LYS A 41 -9.09 0.81 6.36
N PRO A 42 -8.01 1.35 5.76
CA PRO A 42 -7.48 0.84 4.50
C PRO A 42 -6.77 -0.52 4.67
N SER A 43 -6.93 -1.41 3.68
CA SER A 43 -6.13 -2.64 3.56
C SER A 43 -4.72 -2.38 2.97
N GLY A 44 -4.49 -1.20 2.39
CA GLY A 44 -3.19 -0.79 1.86
C GLY A 44 -3.08 0.73 1.75
N ILE A 45 -1.89 1.25 2.03
CA ILE A 45 -1.57 2.68 1.93
C ILE A 45 -0.45 2.91 0.93
N MET A 46 -0.68 3.80 -0.02
CA MET A 46 0.34 4.28 -0.94
C MET A 46 0.39 5.81 -0.84
N THR A 47 1.55 6.34 -0.51
CA THR A 47 1.76 7.78 -0.39
C THR A 47 2.62 8.28 -1.53
N PHE A 48 2.29 9.47 -2.03
CA PHE A 48 3.02 10.11 -3.12
C PHE A 48 3.50 11.48 -2.65
N SER A 49 4.66 11.89 -3.14
CA SER A 49 5.08 13.28 -3.03
C SER A 49 5.91 13.70 -4.23
N ARG A 50 6.16 15.00 -4.35
CA ARG A 50 7.01 15.54 -5.40
C ARG A 50 8.48 15.25 -5.10
N GLY A 51 9.15 14.54 -6.00
CA GLY A 51 10.59 14.27 -5.94
C GLY A 51 11.42 15.37 -6.62
N PHE A 52 12.57 14.97 -7.16
CA PHE A 52 13.45 15.87 -7.91
C PHE A 52 12.77 16.44 -9.16
N ASN A 53 13.28 17.56 -9.68
CA ASN A 53 12.83 18.12 -10.96
C ASN A 53 13.46 17.37 -12.14
N ASN A 54 13.05 16.12 -12.33
CA ASN A 54 13.43 15.18 -13.39
C ASN A 54 12.18 14.34 -13.79
N ASN A 55 12.37 13.30 -14.60
CA ASN A 55 11.30 12.39 -15.04
C ASN A 55 11.26 11.08 -14.21
N SER A 56 11.69 11.10 -12.95
CA SER A 56 11.79 9.89 -12.15
C SER A 56 10.45 9.44 -11.55
N TRP A 57 10.36 8.14 -11.29
CA TRP A 57 9.36 7.52 -10.42
C TRP A 57 10.11 6.67 -9.40
N GLU A 58 10.38 7.27 -8.25
CA GLU A 58 11.35 6.75 -7.28
C GLU A 58 10.59 5.94 -6.22
N LEU A 59 10.81 4.62 -6.23
CA LEU A 59 10.18 3.70 -5.29
C LEU A 59 11.04 3.64 -4.03
N GLU A 60 10.54 4.25 -2.95
CA GLU A 60 11.30 4.41 -1.72
C GLU A 60 11.33 3.10 -0.94
N SER A 61 12.54 2.58 -0.70
CA SER A 61 12.71 1.36 0.09
C SER A 61 12.73 1.63 1.60
N ASN A 62 12.93 2.88 2.02
CA ASN A 62 13.25 3.22 3.39
C ASN A 62 12.53 4.50 3.84
N VAL A 63 11.91 4.45 5.01
CA VAL A 63 11.37 5.62 5.74
C VAL A 63 11.73 5.48 7.22
N SER A 64 12.24 6.55 7.80
CA SER A 64 12.97 6.51 9.07
C SER A 64 12.45 7.51 10.10
N ASN A 65 12.54 7.10 11.36
CA ASN A 65 12.16 7.90 12.52
C ASN A 65 13.23 8.96 12.84
N TRP A 66 13.39 9.97 11.98
CA TRP A 66 14.49 10.92 12.12
C TRP A 66 14.43 11.74 13.39
N VAL A 67 15.62 12.04 13.93
CA VAL A 67 15.80 12.97 15.05
C VAL A 67 15.87 14.43 14.61
N THR A 68 16.17 14.67 13.34
CA THR A 68 16.34 16.00 12.76
C THR A 68 15.48 16.10 11.50
N TRP A 69 14.60 17.09 11.48
CA TRP A 69 13.67 17.35 10.38
C TRP A 69 13.94 18.73 9.78
N VAL A 70 13.59 18.89 8.50
CA VAL A 70 13.54 20.19 7.84
C VAL A 70 12.29 20.93 8.32
N ALA A 71 12.41 22.22 8.61
CA ALA A 71 11.28 23.03 9.06
C ALA A 71 10.21 23.15 7.98
N ASP A 72 8.94 23.00 8.35
CA ASP A 72 7.80 23.35 7.49
C ASP A 72 7.50 24.86 7.53
N TYR A 73 6.26 25.24 7.23
CA TYR A 73 5.84 26.63 7.07
C TYR A 73 5.18 27.25 8.31
N THR A 74 4.68 26.46 9.26
CA THR A 74 3.84 26.93 10.39
C THR A 74 4.31 26.37 11.73
N GLN A 75 4.09 27.13 12.83
CA GLN A 75 4.52 26.66 14.15
C GLN A 75 3.53 25.65 14.74
N PRO A 76 4.02 24.53 15.34
CA PRO A 76 5.43 24.16 15.50
C PRO A 76 6.10 23.54 14.26
N TYR A 77 7.20 24.14 13.80
CA TYR A 77 7.81 23.82 12.49
C TYR A 77 8.35 22.40 12.26
N PHE A 78 8.33 21.56 13.28
CA PHE A 78 8.88 20.20 13.26
C PHE A 78 7.84 19.25 13.86
N PRO A 79 7.96 17.93 13.58
CA PRO A 79 7.11 16.95 14.24
C PRO A 79 7.06 17.15 15.75
N THR A 80 5.88 17.01 16.34
CA THR A 80 5.67 17.08 17.77
C THR A 80 4.91 15.84 18.21
N PRO A 81 5.57 14.84 18.83
CA PRO A 81 6.99 14.81 19.23
C PRO A 81 7.97 14.70 18.05
N SER A 82 9.26 14.96 18.30
CA SER A 82 10.37 14.72 17.36
C SER A 82 11.49 13.95 18.06
N PRO A 83 11.84 12.72 17.62
CA PRO A 83 11.21 11.95 16.54
C PRO A 83 9.70 11.70 16.77
N PRO A 84 8.91 11.53 15.71
CA PRO A 84 7.46 11.37 15.81
C PRO A 84 6.99 10.08 16.48
N ASP A 85 7.88 9.09 16.61
CA ASP A 85 7.56 7.81 17.21
C ASP A 85 8.47 7.51 18.39
N ASP A 86 7.90 7.43 19.60
CA ASP A 86 8.61 7.13 20.83
C ASP A 86 8.63 5.63 21.18
N SER A 87 7.90 4.80 20.41
CA SER A 87 7.83 3.34 20.59
C SER A 87 9.04 2.62 20.03
N VAL A 88 9.78 3.28 19.12
CA VAL A 88 10.97 2.73 18.45
C VAL A 88 12.20 3.62 18.65
N PRO A 89 13.43 3.08 18.50
CA PRO A 89 14.63 3.89 18.61
C PRO A 89 14.70 5.02 17.57
N ASN A 90 15.51 6.03 17.89
CA ASN A 90 15.90 7.08 16.95
C ASN A 90 16.45 6.48 15.64
N ASN A 91 16.04 7.05 14.51
CA ASN A 91 16.38 6.62 13.16
C ASN A 91 15.96 5.17 12.83
N HIS A 92 14.97 4.62 13.54
CA HIS A 92 14.40 3.33 13.18
C HIS A 92 13.79 3.42 11.78
N ASN A 93 14.29 2.60 10.87
CA ASN A 93 13.79 2.47 9.50
C ASN A 93 12.67 1.42 9.46
N ARG A 94 11.50 1.81 8.97
CA ARG A 94 10.34 0.92 8.82
C ARG A 94 10.30 0.21 7.46
N GLY A 95 11.15 0.60 6.52
CA GLY A 95 11.22 0.02 5.19
C GLY A 95 10.02 0.40 4.32
N THR A 96 9.65 -0.50 3.40
CA THR A 96 8.44 -0.43 2.58
C THR A 96 7.76 -1.80 2.57
N ALA A 97 6.44 -1.81 2.49
CA ALA A 97 5.63 -3.01 2.28
C ALA A 97 4.89 -2.98 0.92
N LEU A 98 5.18 -1.99 0.06
CA LEU A 98 4.72 -2.02 -1.33
C LEU A 98 5.50 -3.10 -2.11
N PRO A 99 4.88 -3.74 -3.12
CA PRO A 99 5.54 -4.69 -4.01
C PRO A 99 6.41 -3.96 -5.04
N ILE A 100 7.41 -3.21 -4.57
CA ILE A 100 8.21 -2.26 -5.37
C ILE A 100 8.92 -2.91 -6.56
N THR A 101 9.35 -4.16 -6.46
CA THR A 101 9.90 -4.89 -7.61
C THR A 101 8.84 -5.18 -8.68
N LEU A 102 7.62 -5.54 -8.29
CA LEU A 102 6.53 -5.75 -9.26
C LEU A 102 6.12 -4.42 -9.92
N ILE A 103 6.13 -3.33 -9.16
CA ILE A 103 5.83 -1.98 -9.69
C ILE A 103 6.90 -1.56 -10.70
N GLU A 104 8.19 -1.72 -10.35
CA GLU A 104 9.31 -1.42 -11.26
C GLU A 104 9.21 -2.26 -12.53
N ASP A 105 9.05 -3.58 -12.40
CA ASP A 105 8.89 -4.49 -13.54
C ASP A 105 7.68 -4.11 -14.41
N ALA A 106 6.54 -3.74 -13.81
CA ALA A 106 5.35 -3.35 -14.56
C ALA A 106 5.58 -2.07 -15.39
N LEU A 107 6.21 -1.05 -14.79
CA LEU A 107 6.50 0.21 -15.48
C LEU A 107 7.58 0.02 -16.56
N ASP A 108 8.65 -0.74 -16.28
CA ASP A 108 9.72 -1.03 -17.23
C ASP A 108 9.25 -1.82 -18.46
N ASN A 109 8.21 -2.64 -18.31
CA ASN A 109 7.60 -3.41 -19.39
C ASN A 109 6.42 -2.70 -20.08
N SER A 110 6.13 -1.46 -19.69
CA SER A 110 5.06 -0.65 -20.28
C SER A 110 5.59 0.30 -21.38
N ASP A 111 4.67 0.95 -22.11
CA ASP A 111 5.01 2.03 -23.06
C ASP A 111 5.04 3.42 -22.40
N ILE A 112 5.03 3.50 -21.07
CA ILE A 112 4.99 4.76 -20.31
C ILE A 112 6.41 5.34 -20.20
N ASP A 113 6.60 6.57 -20.68
CA ASP A 113 7.89 7.27 -20.69
C ASP A 113 8.25 7.86 -19.30
N VAL A 114 8.60 6.97 -18.36
CA VAL A 114 8.98 7.32 -16.99
C VAL A 114 10.27 6.60 -16.58
N ASN A 115 11.14 7.28 -15.83
CA ASN A 115 12.35 6.66 -15.28
C ASN A 115 12.05 6.08 -13.90
N CYS A 116 11.45 4.88 -13.89
CA CYS A 116 11.20 4.14 -12.66
C CYS A 116 12.50 3.55 -12.10
N TYR A 117 12.69 3.62 -10.79
CA TYR A 117 13.74 2.85 -10.12
C TYR A 117 13.46 2.66 -8.64
N ILE A 118 14.02 1.60 -8.07
CA ILE A 118 14.02 1.39 -6.61
C ILE A 118 15.18 2.15 -5.95
N ASP A 119 14.86 3.08 -5.03
CA ASP A 119 15.86 3.69 -4.17
C ASP A 119 16.18 2.79 -2.96
N GLN A 120 17.05 1.81 -3.19
CA GLN A 120 17.41 0.80 -2.19
C GLN A 120 18.23 1.38 -1.02
N ASN A 121 19.03 2.42 -1.27
CA ASN A 121 20.03 2.91 -0.31
C ASN A 121 19.76 4.33 0.18
N GLY A 122 18.80 5.04 -0.42
CA GLY A 122 18.35 6.35 0.02
C GLY A 122 17.15 6.29 0.96
N ASN A 123 16.40 7.38 0.97
CA ASN A 123 15.25 7.66 1.83
C ASN A 123 14.37 8.71 1.15
N ALA A 124 13.12 8.82 1.61
CA ALA A 124 12.18 9.82 1.14
C ALA A 124 12.46 11.24 1.70
N GLY A 125 13.70 11.49 2.16
CA GLY A 125 14.18 12.77 2.64
C GLY A 125 14.08 12.96 4.15
N GLN A 126 13.95 14.21 4.58
CA GLN A 126 13.81 14.61 5.99
C GLN A 126 12.74 15.72 6.14
N PHE A 127 11.78 15.73 5.23
CA PHE A 127 10.66 16.67 5.19
C PHE A 127 9.31 15.93 5.23
N LEU A 128 8.22 16.51 4.74
CA LEU A 128 6.89 15.88 4.79
C LEU A 128 6.78 14.58 3.99
N SER A 129 7.55 14.41 2.91
CA SER A 129 7.58 13.17 2.12
C SER A 129 7.93 11.94 2.97
N GLU A 130 9.07 12.01 3.66
CA GLU A 130 9.52 11.00 4.63
C GLU A 130 8.53 10.81 5.78
N PHE A 131 7.99 11.91 6.31
CA PHE A 131 7.05 11.88 7.42
C PHE A 131 5.75 11.15 7.08
N MET A 132 5.22 11.43 5.89
CA MET A 132 4.00 10.81 5.37
C MET A 132 4.22 9.33 5.05
N GLY A 133 5.34 8.99 4.40
CA GLY A 133 5.73 7.60 4.19
C GLY A 133 5.91 6.83 5.51
N TYR A 134 6.51 7.47 6.51
CA TYR A 134 6.68 6.90 7.85
C TYR A 134 5.34 6.66 8.57
N HIS A 135 4.38 7.59 8.47
CA HIS A 135 3.03 7.40 9.01
C HIS A 135 2.33 6.19 8.38
N GLY A 136 2.37 6.07 7.05
CA GLY A 136 1.84 4.92 6.32
C GLY A 136 2.41 3.59 6.81
N MET A 137 3.74 3.51 6.94
CA MET A 137 4.42 2.31 7.42
C MET A 137 4.21 2.03 8.90
N SER A 138 4.08 3.08 9.73
CA SER A 138 3.78 2.94 11.15
C SER A 138 2.39 2.33 11.35
N TYR A 139 1.37 2.82 10.63
CA TYR A 139 0.04 2.23 10.68
C TYR A 139 0.03 0.79 10.19
N HIS A 140 0.58 0.52 8.99
CA HIS A 140 0.72 -0.83 8.43
C HIS A 140 1.24 -1.82 9.49
N GLN A 141 2.38 -1.52 10.10
CA GLN A 141 3.02 -2.41 11.08
C GLN A 141 2.23 -2.54 12.39
N SER A 142 1.56 -1.48 12.84
CA SER A 142 0.71 -1.53 14.04
C SER A 142 -0.60 -2.28 13.83
N SER A 143 -1.06 -2.37 12.58
CA SER A 143 -2.35 -2.96 12.21
C SER A 143 -2.28 -4.46 11.87
N ILE A 144 -1.08 -5.04 11.77
CA ILE A 144 -0.88 -6.39 11.21
C ILE A 144 -1.64 -7.49 11.96
N ASP A 145 -1.88 -7.29 13.27
CA ASP A 145 -2.62 -8.23 14.13
C ASP A 145 -4.09 -7.81 14.36
N ALA A 146 -4.58 -6.78 13.66
CA ALA A 146 -5.97 -6.35 13.75
C ALA A 146 -6.88 -7.21 12.87
N ASP A 147 -8.19 -7.22 13.16
CA ASP A 147 -9.18 -7.96 12.36
C ASP A 147 -9.18 -7.53 10.88
N ASN A 148 -8.94 -6.23 10.62
CA ASN A 148 -8.81 -5.65 9.27
C ASN A 148 -7.43 -5.01 9.14
N PRO A 149 -6.37 -5.78 8.84
CA PRO A 149 -5.01 -5.26 8.78
C PRO A 149 -4.79 -4.42 7.52
N CYS A 150 -4.03 -3.34 7.66
CA CYS A 150 -3.43 -2.67 6.52
C CYS A 150 -2.17 -3.45 6.15
N VAL A 151 -2.23 -4.30 5.14
CA VAL A 151 -1.15 -5.24 4.79
C VAL A 151 -0.10 -4.64 3.86
N LEU A 152 -0.36 -3.47 3.26
CA LEU A 152 0.60 -2.74 2.43
C LEU A 152 0.81 -1.30 2.92
N GLY A 153 2.01 -0.77 2.72
CA GLY A 153 2.40 0.58 3.08
C GLY A 153 3.65 1.01 2.31
N GLY A 154 3.74 2.27 1.89
CA GLY A 154 4.99 2.80 1.33
C GLY A 154 4.88 4.18 0.71
N HIS A 155 6.00 4.65 0.15
CA HIS A 155 6.15 5.98 -0.43
C HIS A 155 6.74 5.92 -1.84
N ILE A 156 6.29 6.83 -2.70
CA ILE A 156 6.79 7.01 -4.05
C ILE A 156 7.02 8.50 -4.31
N HIS A 157 8.23 8.86 -4.73
CA HIS A 157 8.55 10.20 -5.20
C HIS A 157 8.28 10.31 -6.71
N VAL A 158 7.54 11.35 -7.10
CA VAL A 158 7.16 11.63 -8.48
C VAL A 158 7.97 12.82 -9.01
N GLY A 159 8.73 12.59 -10.08
CA GLY A 159 9.59 13.58 -10.71
C GLY A 159 8.81 14.79 -11.24
N GLY A 160 9.25 15.99 -10.85
CA GLY A 160 8.55 17.25 -11.15
C GLY A 160 8.59 17.70 -12.61
N GLN A 161 9.25 16.97 -13.51
CA GLN A 161 9.24 17.24 -14.96
C GLN A 161 8.34 16.31 -15.76
N LEU A 162 7.75 15.28 -15.12
CA LEU A 162 6.76 14.43 -15.77
C LEU A 162 5.56 15.26 -16.23
N SER A 163 5.06 14.95 -17.43
CA SER A 163 3.78 15.51 -17.85
C SER A 163 2.67 14.95 -16.97
N VAL A 164 1.61 15.73 -16.74
CA VAL A 164 0.44 15.25 -15.97
C VAL A 164 -0.09 13.93 -16.53
N ARG A 165 -0.09 13.77 -17.86
CA ARG A 165 -0.51 12.52 -18.49
C ARG A 165 0.41 11.35 -18.12
N THR A 166 1.72 11.50 -18.29
CA THR A 166 2.69 10.45 -17.96
C THR A 166 2.61 10.07 -16.48
N ALA A 167 2.52 11.05 -15.59
CA ALA A 167 2.39 10.81 -14.16
C ALA A 167 1.06 10.12 -13.81
N THR A 168 -0.04 10.45 -14.51
CA THR A 168 -1.33 9.77 -14.35
C THR A 168 -1.25 8.33 -14.82
N ASP A 169 -0.75 8.08 -16.03
CA ASP A 169 -0.61 6.73 -16.59
C ASP A 169 0.29 5.85 -15.69
N ALA A 170 1.41 6.40 -15.18
CA ALA A 170 2.29 5.69 -14.25
C ALA A 170 1.64 5.41 -12.88
N ALA A 171 0.86 6.36 -12.35
CA ALA A 171 0.11 6.17 -11.12
C ALA A 171 -0.95 5.08 -11.28
N GLU A 172 -1.70 5.09 -12.38
CA GLU A 172 -2.72 4.08 -12.68
C GLU A 172 -2.11 2.67 -12.73
N LEU A 173 -1.03 2.47 -13.50
CA LEU A 173 -0.37 1.17 -13.58
C LEU A 173 0.24 0.72 -12.24
N THR A 174 0.79 1.67 -11.47
CA THR A 174 1.30 1.38 -10.13
C THR A 174 0.18 0.92 -9.20
N ILE A 175 -0.95 1.63 -9.18
CA ILE A 175 -2.11 1.28 -8.36
C ILE A 175 -2.69 -0.07 -8.79
N GLU A 176 -2.83 -0.33 -10.09
CA GLU A 176 -3.30 -1.62 -10.63
C GLU A 176 -2.39 -2.78 -10.19
N THR A 177 -1.07 -2.58 -10.27
CA THR A 177 -0.09 -3.58 -9.84
C THR A 177 -0.21 -3.89 -8.34
N VAL A 178 -0.41 -2.84 -7.53
CA VAL A 178 -0.55 -3.00 -6.08
C VAL A 178 -1.88 -3.64 -5.69
N ILE A 179 -2.98 -3.27 -6.34
CA ILE A 179 -4.29 -3.92 -6.13
C ILE A 179 -4.20 -5.40 -6.52
N THR A 180 -3.62 -5.71 -7.67
CA THR A 180 -3.42 -7.10 -8.11
C THR A 180 -2.58 -7.89 -7.10
N TYR A 181 -1.51 -7.29 -6.57
CA TYR A 181 -0.71 -7.93 -5.52
C TYR A 181 -1.52 -8.12 -4.22
N LEU A 182 -2.28 -7.12 -3.81
CA LEU A 182 -3.14 -7.15 -2.63
C LEU A 182 -4.16 -8.28 -2.73
N ASP A 183 -4.87 -8.38 -3.85
CA ASP A 183 -5.84 -9.43 -4.11
C ASP A 183 -5.19 -10.82 -4.01
N ASN A 184 -3.95 -10.97 -4.50
CA ASN A 184 -3.22 -12.24 -4.44
C ASN A 184 -2.75 -12.63 -3.02
N ILE A 185 -2.43 -11.66 -2.15
CA ILE A 185 -2.00 -11.97 -0.77
C ILE A 185 -3.18 -12.07 0.21
N LEU A 186 -4.35 -11.57 -0.17
CA LEU A 186 -5.61 -11.73 0.57
C LEU A 186 -6.36 -13.02 0.19
N ILE A 187 -5.85 -13.81 -0.77
CA ILE A 187 -6.35 -15.16 -1.06
C ILE A 187 -6.34 -15.98 0.23
N ILE A 188 -7.51 -16.48 0.62
CA ILE A 188 -7.68 -17.42 1.73
C ILE A 188 -7.87 -18.82 1.12
N PRO A 189 -6.83 -19.68 1.10
CA PRO A 189 -6.98 -21.05 0.62
C PRO A 189 -8.13 -21.75 1.36
N GLY A 190 -9.06 -22.34 0.62
CA GLY A 190 -10.22 -23.03 1.16
C GLY A 190 -11.47 -22.18 1.36
N ASP A 191 -11.39 -20.86 1.19
CA ASP A 191 -12.55 -19.98 1.05
C ASP A 191 -12.99 -19.96 -0.41
N ILE A 192 -13.75 -20.97 -0.80
CA ILE A 192 -14.12 -21.22 -2.19
C ILE A 192 -15.13 -20.19 -2.69
N ASN A 193 -15.88 -19.59 -1.77
CA ASN A 193 -16.93 -18.65 -2.12
C ASN A 193 -16.53 -17.18 -1.99
N ASP A 194 -15.28 -16.95 -1.55
CA ASP A 194 -14.65 -15.63 -1.45
C ASP A 194 -15.48 -14.68 -0.56
N ASP A 195 -16.04 -15.22 0.53
CA ASP A 195 -16.78 -14.45 1.56
C ASP A 195 -15.93 -14.10 2.77
N GLU A 196 -14.61 -14.30 2.67
CA GLU A 196 -13.57 -14.10 3.67
C GLU A 196 -13.71 -15.06 4.88
N ILE A 197 -14.55 -16.10 4.78
CA ILE A 197 -14.88 -17.00 5.90
C ILE A 197 -14.86 -18.47 5.45
N ILE A 198 -13.80 -19.20 5.81
CA ILE A 198 -13.76 -20.65 5.62
C ILE A 198 -14.79 -21.34 6.54
N ASN A 199 -15.84 -21.91 5.93
CA ASN A 199 -16.91 -22.59 6.64
C ASN A 199 -17.56 -23.73 5.82
N ILE A 200 -18.70 -24.25 6.30
CA ILE A 200 -19.39 -25.36 5.65
C ILE A 200 -19.91 -25.01 4.25
N GLN A 201 -20.11 -23.73 3.94
CA GLN A 201 -20.54 -23.27 2.63
C GLN A 201 -19.48 -23.56 1.56
N ASP A 202 -18.20 -23.38 1.86
CA ASP A 202 -17.08 -23.69 0.96
C ASP A 202 -17.05 -25.18 0.62
N ILE A 203 -17.21 -26.02 1.64
CA ILE A 203 -17.30 -27.48 1.47
C ILE A 203 -18.47 -27.85 0.55
N ILE A 204 -19.64 -27.24 0.75
CA ILE A 204 -20.83 -27.52 -0.07
C ILE A 204 -20.56 -27.13 -1.53
N GLN A 205 -19.89 -25.99 -1.77
CA GLN A 205 -19.53 -25.56 -3.12
C GLN A 205 -18.52 -26.50 -3.77
N LEU A 206 -17.49 -26.93 -3.03
CA LEU A 206 -16.50 -27.90 -3.50
C LEU A 206 -17.12 -29.24 -3.87
N ILE A 207 -18.06 -29.72 -3.06
CA ILE A 207 -18.80 -30.96 -3.34
C ILE A 207 -19.62 -30.82 -4.63
N ASN A 208 -20.33 -29.70 -4.81
CA ASN A 208 -21.12 -29.49 -6.02
C ASN A 208 -20.23 -29.45 -7.27
N TYR A 209 -19.04 -28.87 -7.16
CA TYR A 209 -18.05 -28.91 -8.24
C TYR A 209 -17.58 -30.35 -8.54
N ILE A 210 -17.16 -31.10 -7.52
CA ILE A 210 -16.67 -32.49 -7.68
C ILE A 210 -17.76 -33.41 -8.27
N LEU A 211 -19.03 -33.11 -8.03
CA LEU A 211 -20.17 -33.85 -8.57
C LEU A 211 -20.58 -33.40 -9.99
N ASP A 212 -19.81 -32.52 -10.64
CA ASP A 212 -20.09 -31.91 -11.95
C ASP A 212 -21.43 -31.14 -12.00
N ASP A 213 -21.94 -30.67 -10.85
CA ASP A 213 -23.21 -29.95 -10.77
C ASP A 213 -23.07 -28.43 -11.01
N VAL A 214 -21.83 -27.91 -11.02
CA VAL A 214 -21.51 -26.49 -11.24
C VAL A 214 -20.16 -26.36 -11.98
N GLU A 215 -20.07 -25.47 -12.98
CA GLU A 215 -18.78 -25.00 -13.50
C GLU A 215 -18.26 -23.86 -12.59
N PRO A 216 -17.05 -23.98 -12.01
CA PRO A 216 -16.49 -22.96 -11.14
C PRO A 216 -15.97 -21.79 -11.99
N ASN A 217 -15.84 -20.61 -11.39
CA ASN A 217 -15.03 -19.57 -12.01
C ASN A 217 -13.54 -19.97 -11.93
N GLN A 218 -12.69 -19.37 -12.76
CA GLN A 218 -11.28 -19.74 -12.85
C GLN A 218 -10.48 -19.38 -11.58
N ASP A 219 -10.93 -18.37 -10.84
CA ASP A 219 -10.24 -17.85 -9.64
C ASP A 219 -10.44 -18.78 -8.44
N TRP A 220 -11.61 -19.41 -8.31
CA TRP A 220 -11.95 -20.38 -7.26
C TRP A 220 -11.19 -21.71 -7.38
N LEU A 221 -10.72 -22.09 -8.58
CA LEU A 221 -9.94 -23.32 -8.76
C LEU A 221 -8.60 -23.26 -8.01
N ASN A 222 -8.00 -22.08 -7.90
CA ASN A 222 -6.76 -21.88 -7.16
C ASN A 222 -6.99 -21.92 -5.64
N LEU A 223 -8.20 -21.54 -5.18
CA LEU A 223 -8.59 -21.59 -3.77
C LEU A 223 -8.96 -23.00 -3.32
N ALA A 224 -9.41 -23.84 -4.26
CA ALA A 224 -9.94 -25.16 -4.01
C ALA A 224 -8.89 -26.29 -4.01
N ASP A 225 -7.74 -26.11 -4.67
CA ASP A 225 -6.63 -27.08 -4.67
C ASP A 225 -5.75 -26.87 -3.43
N MET A 226 -6.14 -27.46 -2.31
CA MET A 226 -5.56 -27.19 -0.99
C MET A 226 -4.20 -27.85 -0.78
N ASN A 227 -3.83 -28.81 -1.65
CA ASN A 227 -2.56 -29.52 -1.57
C ASN A 227 -1.65 -29.25 -2.80
N ASP A 228 -2.03 -28.32 -3.67
CA ASP A 228 -1.33 -27.94 -4.91
C ASP A 228 -1.00 -29.14 -5.81
N ASP A 229 -1.84 -30.19 -5.83
CA ASP A 229 -1.61 -31.40 -6.64
C ASP A 229 -2.18 -31.32 -8.07
N GLY A 230 -2.85 -30.20 -8.37
CA GLY A 230 -3.49 -29.89 -9.65
C GLY A 230 -4.83 -30.61 -9.86
N SER A 231 -5.34 -31.33 -8.86
CA SER A 231 -6.59 -32.09 -8.93
C SER A 231 -7.49 -31.79 -7.75
N ILE A 232 -8.57 -31.05 -7.99
CA ILE A 232 -9.58 -30.80 -6.96
C ILE A 232 -10.41 -32.07 -6.69
N ASN A 233 -10.31 -32.60 -5.49
CA ASN A 233 -10.96 -33.85 -5.08
C ASN A 233 -11.28 -33.89 -3.56
N ILE A 234 -11.61 -35.09 -3.06
CA ILE A 234 -11.97 -35.29 -1.65
C ILE A 234 -10.83 -34.95 -0.67
N GLN A 235 -9.57 -34.97 -1.12
CA GLN A 235 -8.43 -34.58 -0.30
C GLN A 235 -8.48 -33.10 0.08
N ASP A 236 -8.91 -32.23 -0.83
CA ASP A 236 -9.05 -30.80 -0.58
C ASP A 236 -10.16 -30.51 0.44
N ILE A 237 -11.29 -31.22 0.31
CA ILE A 237 -12.38 -31.18 1.31
C ILE A 237 -11.85 -31.52 2.71
N ILE A 238 -10.99 -32.54 2.82
CA ILE A 238 -10.44 -32.94 4.13
C ILE A 238 -9.60 -31.81 4.71
N LEU A 239 -8.78 -31.12 3.90
CA LEU A 239 -7.95 -30.02 4.34
C LEU A 239 -8.79 -28.81 4.79
N ILE A 240 -9.85 -28.46 4.06
CA ILE A 240 -10.79 -27.40 4.47
C ILE A 240 -11.49 -27.77 5.79
N VAL A 241 -11.94 -29.02 5.94
CA VAL A 241 -12.53 -29.51 7.21
C VAL A 241 -11.52 -29.40 8.36
N GLU A 242 -10.25 -29.74 8.14
CA GLU A 242 -9.20 -29.59 9.14
C GLU A 242 -8.99 -28.13 9.54
N MET A 243 -9.10 -27.18 8.60
CA MET A 243 -9.04 -25.75 8.90
C MET A 243 -10.24 -25.27 9.73
N ILE A 244 -11.46 -25.75 9.43
CA ILE A 244 -12.68 -25.37 10.17
C ILE A 244 -12.69 -25.93 11.61
N LEU A 245 -12.05 -27.08 11.84
CA LEU A 245 -12.07 -27.77 13.13
C LEU A 245 -10.95 -27.34 14.10
N ASN A 246 -9.94 -26.61 13.63
CA ASN A 246 -8.80 -26.14 14.42
C ASN A 246 -8.92 -24.67 14.80
#